data_AF-A0A509AQU3-F1
#
_entry.id   AF-A0A509AQU3-F1
#
_cell.length_a   1.000
_cell.length_b   1.000
_cell.length_c   1.000
_cell.angle_alpha   90.00
_cell.angle_beta   90.00
_cell.angle_gamma   90.00
#
_symmetry.space_group_name_H-M   'P 1'
#
loop_
_entity.id
_entity.type
_entity.pdbx_description
1 polymer ?
#
loop_
_entity_poly.entity_id
_entity_poly.type
_entity_poly.pdbx_seq_one_letter_code
_entity_poly.pdbx_strand_id
1 'polypeptide(L)'
;MIFKKALYILLFLYIAIVKKGESKPGSKHPFLFKNLVIDKKKLDSSYYNKYDNIKWNGKIIAIGDIHGDIESLKLILRHSKLIGENDNWIGDNVLLVQNGDVFDRGIYGPIIYNFLFKLQKEAIKKNSRVILIMGNHEQLNLCGYFNYVNPKEIEMFFHNDANYRYHSFVNPYGEYHKRLIRLPPMVKVNNIIFTHGGLNLLISKLSINDINLKTRLQIENNCKPIKYDSFQNYLSRDGVLWSDAMSRNVPYYEKEKCSELFQILDKYDAKYLVVGHTRQPSHQIGSYCNNHYFLIDTGMSLFTNYGQPYPNYLKIDDHKIKAVRLIVEKKKKCPHTEIQLNTPNKIKYCVQESQTNLNPVL
;
A
#
# COMPACT_ATOMS: atom_id res chain seq x y z
N MET A 1 -21.33 12.26 -50.82
CA MET A 1 -22.44 12.54 -49.88
C MET A 1 -22.79 11.41 -48.90
N ILE A 2 -22.37 10.15 -49.13
CA ILE A 2 -22.79 9.00 -48.28
C ILE A 2 -22.15 9.02 -46.87
N PHE A 3 -20.92 9.54 -46.73
CA PHE A 3 -20.19 9.52 -45.45
C PHE A 3 -20.81 10.39 -44.33
N LYS A 4 -21.59 11.44 -44.65
CA LYS A 4 -22.21 12.28 -43.61
C LYS A 4 -23.38 11.58 -42.89
N LYS A 5 -24.15 10.71 -43.56
CA LYS A 5 -25.31 10.04 -42.93
C LYS A 5 -24.90 8.96 -41.92
N ALA A 6 -23.81 8.23 -42.16
CA ALA A 6 -23.35 7.18 -41.25
C ALA A 6 -22.90 7.71 -39.88
N LEU A 7 -22.27 8.91 -39.85
CA LEU A 7 -21.78 9.52 -38.61
C LEU A 7 -22.93 9.94 -37.68
N TYR A 8 -24.04 10.47 -38.23
CA TYR A 8 -25.21 10.84 -37.43
C TYR A 8 -25.91 9.64 -36.80
N ILE A 9 -25.98 8.51 -37.50
CA ILE A 9 -26.62 7.28 -36.98
C ILE A 9 -25.81 6.72 -35.80
N LEU A 10 -24.48 6.72 -35.89
CA LEU A 10 -23.59 6.30 -34.80
C LEU A 10 -23.71 7.20 -33.56
N LEU A 11 -23.82 8.52 -33.76
CA LEU A 11 -23.97 9.46 -32.64
C LEU A 11 -25.32 9.29 -31.93
N PHE A 12 -26.41 9.07 -32.69
CA PHE A 12 -27.74 8.82 -32.11
C PHE A 12 -27.80 7.51 -31.32
N LEU A 13 -27.18 6.44 -31.83
CA LEU A 13 -27.08 5.17 -31.11
C LEU A 13 -26.28 5.33 -29.80
N TYR A 14 -25.19 6.11 -29.81
CA TYR A 14 -24.40 6.39 -28.60
C TYR A 14 -25.21 7.15 -27.54
N ILE A 15 -25.95 8.19 -27.93
CA ILE A 15 -26.79 8.97 -26.99
C ILE A 15 -27.94 8.12 -26.45
N ALA A 16 -28.54 7.26 -27.27
CA ALA A 16 -29.61 6.36 -26.84
C ALA A 16 -29.13 5.30 -25.83
N ILE A 17 -27.90 4.81 -25.99
CA ILE A 17 -27.29 3.86 -25.04
C ILE A 17 -26.97 4.55 -23.71
N VAL A 18 -26.48 5.80 -23.73
CA VAL A 18 -26.14 6.54 -22.50
C VAL A 18 -27.39 6.90 -21.69
N LYS A 19 -28.51 7.24 -22.34
CA LYS A 19 -29.75 7.63 -21.63
C LYS A 19 -30.53 6.48 -20.99
N LYS A 20 -30.32 5.22 -21.38
CA LYS A 20 -31.06 4.08 -20.81
C LYS A 20 -30.36 3.36 -19.64
N GLY A 21 -29.27 3.92 -19.14
CA GLY A 21 -28.43 3.33 -18.10
C GLY A 21 -28.62 3.91 -16.69
N GLU A 22 -29.81 4.35 -16.29
CA GLU A 22 -30.11 4.61 -14.87
C GLU A 22 -30.38 3.27 -14.17
N SER A 23 -29.35 2.68 -13.57
CA SER A 23 -29.51 1.46 -12.75
C SER A 23 -28.85 1.60 -11.38
N LYS A 24 -29.65 1.26 -10.36
CA LYS A 24 -29.49 1.38 -8.90
C LYS A 24 -28.11 0.95 -8.33
N PRO A 25 -27.71 1.50 -7.17
CA PRO A 25 -26.42 1.20 -6.54
C PRO A 25 -26.46 -0.18 -5.88
N GLY A 26 -25.58 -1.09 -6.30
CA GLY A 26 -25.43 -2.39 -5.64
C GLY A 26 -24.78 -3.52 -6.45
N SER A 27 -24.78 -3.46 -7.79
CA SER A 27 -24.20 -4.56 -8.60
C SER A 27 -23.54 -4.07 -9.89
N LYS A 28 -22.38 -3.40 -9.80
CA LYS A 28 -21.59 -2.96 -10.98
C LYS A 28 -20.48 -3.92 -11.43
N HIS A 29 -20.27 -5.05 -10.75
CA HIS A 29 -19.37 -6.09 -11.27
C HIS A 29 -19.81 -6.77 -12.60
N PRO A 30 -21.11 -6.89 -12.97
CA PRO A 30 -21.49 -7.54 -14.22
C PRO A 30 -20.90 -6.86 -15.46
N PHE A 31 -20.79 -5.53 -15.46
CA PHE A 31 -20.31 -4.77 -16.61
C PHE A 31 -18.79 -4.93 -16.82
N LEU A 32 -18.01 -5.02 -15.74
CA LEU A 32 -16.56 -5.20 -15.83
C LEU A 32 -16.23 -6.56 -16.45
N PHE A 33 -16.85 -7.63 -15.94
CA PHE A 33 -16.59 -9.00 -16.43
C PHE A 33 -17.27 -9.33 -17.77
N LYS A 34 -18.27 -8.55 -18.22
CA LYS A 34 -18.90 -8.77 -19.54
C LYS A 34 -18.04 -8.25 -20.69
N ASN A 35 -17.22 -7.22 -20.44
CA ASN A 35 -16.37 -6.58 -21.45
C ASN A 35 -14.90 -7.01 -21.38
N LEU A 36 -14.46 -7.52 -20.23
CA LEU A 36 -13.24 -8.30 -20.14
C LEU A 36 -13.50 -9.65 -20.82
N VAL A 37 -12.72 -10.00 -21.84
CA VAL A 37 -12.62 -11.38 -22.36
C VAL A 37 -11.87 -12.23 -21.33
N ILE A 38 -12.34 -12.20 -20.08
CA ILE A 38 -11.81 -12.96 -18.97
C ILE A 38 -12.81 -14.05 -18.69
N ASP A 39 -12.39 -15.28 -18.94
CA ASP A 39 -13.13 -16.45 -18.52
C ASP A 39 -13.22 -16.43 -16.98
N LYS A 40 -14.39 -16.14 -16.45
CA LYS A 40 -14.66 -16.13 -15.01
C LYS A 40 -14.28 -17.45 -14.34
N LYS A 41 -14.29 -18.58 -15.07
CA LYS A 41 -13.89 -19.89 -14.55
C LYS A 41 -12.39 -19.99 -14.27
N LYS A 42 -11.58 -19.09 -14.84
CA LYS A 42 -10.13 -19.01 -14.62
C LYS A 42 -9.76 -18.05 -13.49
N LEU A 43 -10.72 -17.33 -12.91
CA LEU A 43 -10.48 -16.40 -11.82
C LEU A 43 -10.45 -17.14 -10.48
N ASP A 44 -9.35 -16.99 -9.76
CA ASP A 44 -9.26 -17.48 -8.37
C ASP A 44 -10.08 -16.58 -7.41
N SER A 45 -10.29 -17.06 -6.18
CA SER A 45 -11.14 -16.37 -5.20
C SER A 45 -10.66 -14.96 -4.82
N SER A 46 -9.37 -14.65 -4.98
CA SER A 46 -8.81 -13.35 -4.60
C SER A 46 -9.34 -12.19 -5.45
N TYR A 47 -9.87 -12.44 -6.66
CA TYR A 47 -10.54 -11.42 -7.49
C TYR A 47 -11.83 -10.88 -6.88
N TYR A 48 -12.43 -11.64 -5.96
CA TYR A 48 -13.70 -11.29 -5.33
C TYR A 48 -13.53 -10.75 -3.90
N ASN A 49 -12.30 -10.63 -3.42
CA ASN A 49 -12.01 -10.07 -2.10
C ASN A 49 -12.53 -8.63 -1.99
N LYS A 50 -13.23 -8.35 -0.89
CA LYS A 50 -13.78 -7.03 -0.57
C LYS A 50 -12.89 -6.33 0.44
N TYR A 51 -12.49 -5.11 0.11
CA TYR A 51 -11.56 -4.30 0.90
C TYR A 51 -12.15 -2.95 1.31
N ASP A 52 -13.44 -2.72 1.05
CA ASP A 52 -14.15 -1.46 1.27
C ASP A 52 -14.83 -1.35 2.65
N ASN A 53 -14.90 -2.45 3.42
CA ASN A 53 -15.56 -2.43 4.73
C ASN A 53 -14.97 -3.46 5.71
N ILE A 54 -13.65 -3.47 5.89
CA ILE A 54 -13.01 -4.33 6.89
C ILE A 54 -13.33 -3.76 8.28
N LYS A 55 -13.84 -4.59 9.19
CA LYS A 55 -14.07 -4.20 10.59
C LYS A 55 -12.95 -4.74 11.48
N TRP A 56 -12.47 -3.91 12.40
CA TRP A 56 -11.45 -4.28 13.37
C TRP A 56 -11.70 -3.59 14.71
N ASN A 57 -11.76 -4.32 15.81
CA ASN A 57 -12.02 -3.76 17.15
C ASN A 57 -10.75 -3.64 18.00
N GLY A 58 -9.65 -4.29 17.61
CA GLY A 58 -8.38 -4.24 18.31
C GLY A 58 -7.48 -3.09 17.88
N LYS A 59 -6.25 -3.13 18.35
CA LYS A 59 -5.18 -2.18 17.96
C LYS A 59 -4.88 -2.30 16.46
N ILE A 60 -4.56 -1.19 15.82
CA ILE A 60 -4.03 -1.14 14.45
C ILE A 60 -2.62 -0.55 14.51
N ILE A 61 -1.68 -1.23 13.85
CA ILE A 61 -0.31 -0.75 13.61
C ILE A 61 -0.16 -0.57 12.11
N ALA A 62 0.23 0.62 11.65
CA ALA A 62 0.53 0.87 10.25
C ALA A 62 2.00 1.26 10.05
N ILE A 63 2.64 0.64 9.07
CA ILE A 63 4.05 0.82 8.72
C ILE A 63 4.12 1.29 7.26
N GLY A 64 4.87 2.36 7.02
CA GLY A 64 5.11 2.86 5.67
C GLY A 64 6.20 2.08 4.92
N ASP A 65 6.93 2.84 4.12
CA ASP A 65 7.86 2.38 3.09
C ASP A 65 9.14 1.82 3.72
N ILE A 66 9.31 0.50 3.63
CA ILE A 66 10.42 -0.23 4.25
C ILE A 66 11.64 -0.33 3.33
N HIS A 67 11.43 -0.39 2.02
CA HIS A 67 12.50 -0.36 1.01
C HIS A 67 13.70 -1.25 1.37
N GLY A 68 13.46 -2.55 1.54
CA GLY A 68 14.50 -3.55 1.78
C GLY A 68 15.20 -3.48 3.15
N ASP A 69 14.75 -2.66 4.10
CA ASP A 69 15.31 -2.57 5.46
C ASP A 69 14.60 -3.50 6.45
N ILE A 70 15.04 -4.76 6.49
CA ILE A 70 14.51 -5.79 7.40
C ILE A 70 14.76 -5.45 8.88
N GLU A 71 15.82 -4.71 9.20
CA GLU A 71 16.15 -4.36 10.59
C GLU A 71 15.16 -3.32 11.12
N SER A 72 14.90 -2.25 10.36
CA SER A 72 13.86 -1.26 10.70
C SER A 72 12.49 -1.92 10.86
N LEU A 73 12.11 -2.83 9.96
CA LEU A 73 10.86 -3.58 10.08
C LEU A 73 10.80 -4.38 11.39
N LYS A 74 11.83 -5.18 11.70
CA LYS A 74 11.83 -6.02 12.91
C LYS A 74 11.90 -5.21 14.19
N LEU A 75 12.62 -4.07 14.19
CA LEU A 75 12.62 -3.14 15.32
C LEU A 75 11.21 -2.64 15.63
N ILE A 76 10.48 -2.21 14.60
CA ILE A 76 9.08 -1.79 14.75
C ILE A 76 8.21 -2.94 15.28
N LEU A 77 8.32 -4.14 14.70
CA LEU A 77 7.49 -5.29 15.08
C LEU A 77 7.80 -5.81 16.49
N ARG A 78 9.07 -5.80 16.93
CA ARG A 78 9.44 -6.17 18.31
C ARG A 78 9.02 -5.09 19.29
N HIS A 79 9.27 -3.82 18.99
CA HIS A 79 8.87 -2.71 19.84
C HIS A 79 7.35 -2.65 20.05
N SER A 80 6.57 -2.82 18.97
CA SER A 80 5.10 -2.86 19.02
C SER A 80 4.52 -4.16 19.59
N LYS A 81 5.38 -5.10 20.03
CA LYS A 81 5.06 -6.42 20.60
C LYS A 81 4.23 -7.31 19.67
N LEU A 82 4.50 -7.24 18.37
CA LEU A 82 3.87 -8.10 17.36
C LEU A 82 4.64 -9.39 17.11
N ILE A 83 5.96 -9.37 17.25
CA ILE A 83 6.81 -10.56 17.10
C ILE A 83 7.67 -10.80 18.34
N GLY A 84 7.93 -12.07 18.64
CA GLY A 84 8.81 -12.51 19.72
C GLY A 84 10.28 -12.64 19.30
N GLU A 85 11.10 -13.19 20.19
CA GLU A 85 12.54 -13.37 19.96
C GLU A 85 12.87 -14.29 18.78
N ASN A 86 11.98 -15.25 18.50
CA ASN A 86 12.10 -16.20 17.39
C ASN A 86 11.44 -15.70 16.10
N ASP A 87 11.12 -14.40 16.00
CA ASP A 87 10.44 -13.79 14.85
C ASP A 87 9.10 -14.48 14.49
N ASN A 88 8.44 -15.07 15.48
CA ASN A 88 7.07 -15.57 15.36
C ASN A 88 6.07 -14.52 15.82
N TRP A 89 4.88 -14.51 15.23
CA TRP A 89 3.81 -13.63 15.68
C TRP A 89 3.39 -13.96 17.12
N ILE A 90 3.32 -12.93 17.97
CA ILE A 90 2.87 -13.02 19.37
C ILE A 90 1.75 -12.03 19.73
N GLY A 91 1.49 -11.03 18.88
CA GLY A 91 0.43 -10.04 19.13
C GLY A 91 -0.94 -10.69 19.20
N ASP A 92 -1.80 -10.23 20.11
CA ASP A 92 -3.19 -10.69 20.21
C ASP A 92 -4.15 -9.57 19.84
N ASN A 93 -5.16 -9.90 19.03
CA ASN A 93 -6.15 -8.95 18.49
C ASN A 93 -5.53 -7.67 17.91
N VAL A 94 -4.51 -7.79 17.05
CA VAL A 94 -3.88 -6.65 16.37
C VAL A 94 -4.00 -6.76 14.85
N LEU A 95 -4.31 -5.64 14.20
CA LEU A 95 -4.19 -5.49 12.75
C LEU A 95 -2.87 -4.80 12.42
N LEU A 96 -2.00 -5.47 11.70
CA LEU A 96 -0.85 -4.83 11.05
C LEU A 96 -1.23 -4.46 9.62
N VAL A 97 -0.97 -3.22 9.22
CA VAL A 97 -1.07 -2.75 7.84
C VAL A 97 0.33 -2.32 7.38
N GLN A 98 0.90 -3.03 6.42
CA GLN A 98 2.10 -2.57 5.72
C GLN A 98 1.63 -1.83 4.45
N ASN A 99 2.05 -0.58 4.28
CA ASN A 99 1.47 0.36 3.32
C ASN A 99 2.22 0.44 1.97
N GLY A 100 2.78 -0.66 1.48
CA GLY A 100 3.50 -0.74 0.20
C GLY A 100 4.97 -0.36 0.27
N ASP A 101 5.68 -0.52 -0.85
CA ASP A 101 7.12 -0.20 -1.00
C ASP A 101 8.01 -0.95 -0.01
N VAL A 102 7.89 -2.28 -0.06
CA VAL A 102 8.77 -3.20 0.66
C VAL A 102 10.00 -3.53 -0.18
N PHE A 103 9.83 -3.69 -1.49
CA PHE A 103 10.93 -3.90 -2.44
C PHE A 103 11.70 -2.60 -2.75
N ASP A 104 12.81 -2.79 -3.46
CA ASP A 104 13.67 -1.76 -4.04
C ASP A 104 14.42 -0.90 -3.02
N ARG A 105 15.42 -0.16 -3.51
CA ARG A 105 16.43 0.63 -2.78
C ARG A 105 17.35 -0.20 -1.86
N GLY A 106 16.77 -0.98 -0.94
CA GLY A 106 17.48 -1.93 -0.11
C GLY A 106 17.65 -3.28 -0.76
N ILE A 107 18.22 -4.22 0.01
CA ILE A 107 18.63 -5.55 -0.52
C ILE A 107 17.78 -6.70 0.01
N TYR A 108 16.97 -6.51 1.05
CA TYR A 108 16.28 -7.61 1.73
C TYR A 108 14.80 -7.75 1.36
N GLY A 109 14.32 -7.13 0.27
CA GLY A 109 12.92 -7.24 -0.19
C GLY A 109 12.39 -8.68 -0.23
N PRO A 110 13.11 -9.64 -0.84
CA PRO A 110 12.78 -11.07 -0.84
C PRO A 110 12.56 -11.66 0.56
N ILE A 111 13.48 -11.38 1.50
CA ILE A 111 13.39 -11.86 2.89
C ILE A 111 12.20 -11.23 3.60
N ILE A 112 11.98 -9.93 3.41
CA ILE A 112 10.89 -9.20 4.06
C ILE A 112 9.55 -9.75 3.62
N TYR A 113 9.31 -9.97 2.31
CA TYR A 113 8.03 -10.52 1.87
C TYR A 113 7.81 -11.95 2.35
N ASN A 114 8.82 -12.81 2.29
CA ASN A 114 8.71 -14.17 2.85
C ASN A 114 8.36 -14.13 4.34
N PHE A 115 8.96 -13.18 5.07
CA PHE A 115 8.66 -12.94 6.47
C PHE A 115 7.24 -12.42 6.70
N LEU A 116 6.79 -11.41 5.95
CA LEU A 116 5.44 -10.85 6.05
C LEU A 116 4.35 -11.86 5.67
N PHE A 117 4.58 -12.71 4.65
CA PHE A 117 3.68 -13.81 4.30
C PHE A 117 3.62 -14.90 5.39
N LYS A 118 4.73 -15.19 6.07
CA LYS A 118 4.74 -16.05 7.27
C LYS A 118 3.88 -15.42 8.38
N LEU A 119 4.10 -14.14 8.69
CA LEU A 119 3.34 -13.43 9.73
C LEU A 119 1.84 -13.35 9.41
N GLN A 120 1.45 -13.19 8.14
CA GLN A 120 0.04 -13.26 7.71
C GLN A 120 -0.64 -14.56 8.16
N LYS A 121 0.05 -15.70 8.03
CA LYS A 121 -0.48 -17.02 8.44
C LYS A 121 -0.50 -17.19 9.95
N GLU A 122 0.51 -16.67 10.65
CA GLU A 122 0.63 -16.81 12.10
C GLU A 122 -0.34 -15.89 12.86
N ALA A 123 -0.56 -14.67 12.37
CA ALA A 123 -1.44 -13.68 13.00
C ALA A 123 -2.87 -14.19 13.17
N ILE A 124 -3.40 -14.93 12.19
CA ILE A 124 -4.76 -15.49 12.23
C ILE A 124 -4.96 -16.38 13.49
N LYS A 125 -3.91 -17.08 13.94
CA LYS A 125 -3.96 -17.96 15.12
C LYS A 125 -4.07 -17.20 16.45
N LYS A 126 -3.93 -15.88 16.41
CA LYS A 126 -3.94 -14.96 17.57
C LYS A 126 -4.97 -13.83 17.36
N ASN A 127 -6.10 -14.15 16.71
CA ASN A 127 -7.17 -13.21 16.39
C ASN A 127 -6.68 -11.92 15.71
N SER A 128 -5.54 -12.01 15.02
CA SER A 128 -4.82 -10.89 14.45
C SER A 128 -4.83 -11.01 12.94
N ARG A 129 -4.52 -9.91 12.25
CA ARG A 129 -4.47 -9.90 10.78
C ARG A 129 -3.30 -9.04 10.32
N VAL A 130 -2.67 -9.45 9.22
CA VAL A 130 -1.69 -8.64 8.51
C VAL A 130 -2.23 -8.34 7.11
N ILE A 131 -2.41 -7.06 6.80
CA ILE A 131 -2.75 -6.56 5.47
C ILE A 131 -1.49 -5.97 4.87
N LEU A 132 -1.16 -6.43 3.66
CA LEU A 132 -0.04 -5.92 2.87
C LEU A 132 -0.65 -5.17 1.69
N ILE A 133 -0.39 -3.88 1.59
CA ILE A 133 -0.88 -3.03 0.51
C ILE A 133 0.15 -3.02 -0.60
N MET A 134 -0.30 -3.02 -1.85
CA MET A 134 0.58 -2.89 -2.99
C MET A 134 1.14 -1.45 -3.04
N GLY A 135 2.46 -1.30 -3.06
CA GLY A 135 3.12 -0.05 -3.39
C GLY A 135 3.39 0.10 -4.89
N ASN A 136 3.89 1.27 -5.29
CA ASN A 136 4.29 1.44 -6.68
C ASN A 136 5.56 0.61 -6.99
N HIS A 137 6.43 0.35 -6.01
CA HIS A 137 7.61 -0.48 -6.24
C HIS A 137 7.27 -1.97 -6.45
N GLU A 138 6.25 -2.51 -5.77
CA GLU A 138 5.72 -3.85 -6.11
C GLU A 138 5.18 -3.88 -7.55
N GLN A 139 4.41 -2.84 -7.91
CA GLN A 139 3.86 -2.71 -9.25
C GLN A 139 4.94 -2.58 -10.32
N LEU A 140 5.99 -1.78 -10.11
CA LEU A 140 7.11 -1.64 -11.03
C LEU A 140 7.80 -2.99 -11.27
N ASN A 141 8.05 -3.75 -10.21
CA ASN A 141 8.63 -5.08 -10.31
C ASN A 141 7.74 -6.05 -11.09
N LEU A 142 6.42 -6.07 -10.82
CA LEU A 142 5.44 -6.86 -11.57
C LEU A 142 5.38 -6.47 -13.06
N CYS A 143 5.68 -5.21 -13.39
CA CYS A 143 5.74 -4.69 -14.75
C CYS A 143 7.10 -4.85 -15.44
N GLY A 144 8.09 -5.45 -14.78
CA GLY A 144 9.43 -5.64 -15.32
C GLY A 144 10.29 -4.37 -15.37
N TYR A 145 9.92 -3.35 -14.61
CA TYR A 145 10.70 -2.11 -14.47
C TYR A 145 11.56 -2.17 -13.20
N PHE A 146 12.86 -2.42 -13.37
CA PHE A 146 13.77 -2.72 -12.26
C PHE A 146 14.78 -1.62 -11.93
N ASN A 147 14.59 -0.39 -12.44
CA ASN A 147 15.59 0.69 -12.30
C ASN A 147 15.83 1.15 -10.85
N TYR A 148 14.94 0.81 -9.91
CA TYR A 148 15.11 1.12 -8.49
C TYR A 148 15.60 -0.06 -7.65
N VAL A 149 15.76 -1.24 -8.27
CA VAL A 149 16.24 -2.44 -7.60
C VAL A 149 17.71 -2.24 -7.26
N ASN A 150 18.07 -2.50 -6.01
CA ASN A 150 19.47 -2.52 -5.63
C ASN A 150 20.18 -3.69 -6.34
N PRO A 151 21.26 -3.47 -7.12
CA PRO A 151 21.95 -4.56 -7.83
C PRO A 151 22.38 -5.70 -6.91
N LYS A 152 22.70 -5.40 -5.64
CA LYS A 152 23.08 -6.41 -4.65
C LYS A 152 21.92 -7.36 -4.29
N GLU A 153 20.67 -6.92 -4.40
CA GLU A 153 19.51 -7.82 -4.26
C GLU A 153 19.50 -8.88 -5.37
N ILE A 154 19.83 -8.49 -6.61
CA ILE A 154 19.88 -9.40 -7.76
C ILE A 154 21.01 -10.42 -7.57
N GLU A 155 22.18 -9.95 -7.16
CA GLU A 155 23.32 -10.80 -6.85
C GLU A 155 22.97 -11.83 -5.77
N MET A 156 22.34 -11.41 -4.67
CA MET A 156 22.09 -12.25 -3.50
C MET A 156 20.92 -13.24 -3.67
N PHE A 157 19.82 -12.83 -4.31
CA PHE A 157 18.57 -13.59 -4.31
C PHE A 157 18.18 -14.14 -5.68
N PHE A 158 18.84 -13.66 -6.74
CA PHE A 158 18.51 -14.03 -8.11
C PHE A 158 19.74 -14.50 -8.88
N HIS A 159 20.76 -15.01 -8.17
CA HIS A 159 21.99 -15.58 -8.75
C HIS A 159 22.73 -14.63 -9.70
N ASN A 160 22.61 -13.31 -9.46
CA ASN A 160 23.12 -12.28 -10.37
C ASN A 160 22.56 -12.38 -11.81
N ASP A 161 21.37 -12.97 -11.97
CA ASP A 161 20.68 -13.17 -13.25
C ASP A 161 19.41 -12.30 -13.33
N ALA A 162 19.47 -11.28 -14.19
CA ALA A 162 18.34 -10.39 -14.45
C ALA A 162 17.14 -11.12 -15.08
N ASN A 163 17.36 -12.17 -15.88
CA ASN A 163 16.28 -12.98 -16.44
C ASN A 163 15.57 -13.80 -15.36
N TYR A 164 16.32 -14.33 -14.39
CA TYR A 164 15.73 -15.03 -13.25
C TYR A 164 14.86 -14.07 -12.42
N ARG A 165 15.32 -12.84 -12.16
CA ARG A 165 14.47 -11.81 -11.53
C ARG A 165 13.24 -11.52 -12.38
N TYR A 166 13.41 -11.24 -13.67
CA TYR A 166 12.30 -10.95 -14.58
C TYR A 166 11.24 -12.06 -14.55
N HIS A 167 11.68 -13.32 -14.67
CA HIS A 167 10.78 -14.47 -14.57
C HIS A 167 10.06 -14.53 -13.22
N SER A 168 10.74 -14.23 -12.11
CA SER A 168 10.17 -14.31 -10.76
C SER A 168 9.05 -13.30 -10.49
N PHE A 169 9.10 -12.12 -11.11
CA PHE A 169 8.13 -11.03 -10.89
C PHE A 169 7.14 -10.82 -12.03
N VAL A 170 7.56 -10.98 -13.28
CA VAL A 170 6.73 -10.63 -14.45
C VAL A 170 5.93 -11.83 -14.95
N ASN A 171 6.50 -13.03 -14.90
CA ASN A 171 5.80 -14.22 -15.36
C ASN A 171 4.67 -14.59 -14.39
N PRO A 172 3.45 -14.91 -14.86
CA PRO A 172 2.33 -15.34 -14.00
C PRO A 172 2.62 -16.54 -13.09
N TYR A 173 3.61 -17.38 -13.46
CA TYR A 173 4.08 -18.53 -12.68
C TYR A 173 5.29 -18.21 -11.79
N GLY A 174 5.81 -16.99 -11.82
CA GLY A 174 6.87 -16.51 -10.95
C GLY A 174 6.46 -16.52 -9.48
N GLU A 175 7.41 -16.80 -8.59
CA GLU A 175 7.16 -16.91 -7.15
C GLU A 175 6.56 -15.62 -6.57
N TYR A 176 7.15 -14.47 -6.90
CA TYR A 176 6.69 -13.17 -6.41
C TYR A 176 5.44 -12.72 -7.14
N HIS A 177 5.36 -12.93 -8.47
CA HIS A 177 4.16 -12.56 -9.23
C HIS A 177 2.88 -13.12 -8.59
N LYS A 178 2.85 -14.44 -8.34
CA LYS A 178 1.70 -15.12 -7.74
C LYS A 178 1.27 -14.49 -6.43
N ARG A 179 2.19 -14.00 -5.59
CA ARG A 179 1.83 -13.48 -4.27
C ARG A 179 1.49 -11.99 -4.33
N LEU A 180 2.30 -11.20 -5.04
CA LEU A 180 2.18 -9.74 -5.09
C LEU A 180 0.95 -9.28 -5.89
N ILE A 181 0.57 -9.98 -6.96
CA ILE A 181 -0.60 -9.59 -7.78
C ILE A 181 -1.93 -9.65 -7.00
N ARG A 182 -1.93 -10.31 -5.84
CA ARG A 182 -3.10 -10.47 -4.95
C ARG A 182 -3.19 -9.40 -3.86
N LEU A 183 -2.18 -8.52 -3.74
CA LEU A 183 -2.19 -7.44 -2.76
C LEU A 183 -3.20 -6.36 -3.19
N PRO A 184 -4.04 -5.85 -2.27
CA PRO A 184 -4.91 -4.72 -2.57
C PRO A 184 -4.10 -3.42 -2.70
N PRO A 185 -4.33 -2.62 -3.75
CA PRO A 185 -3.85 -1.23 -3.82
C PRO A 185 -4.40 -0.32 -2.71
N MET A 186 -5.62 -0.59 -2.24
CA MET A 186 -6.33 0.25 -1.28
C MET A 186 -7.24 -0.59 -0.37
N VAL A 187 -7.31 -0.26 0.92
CA VAL A 187 -8.25 -0.88 1.87
C VAL A 187 -8.91 0.17 2.77
N LYS A 188 -10.16 -0.06 3.17
CA LYS A 188 -10.85 0.67 4.24
C LYS A 188 -11.06 -0.26 5.43
N VAL A 189 -10.48 0.13 6.56
CA VAL A 189 -10.63 -0.53 7.86
C VAL A 189 -11.35 0.43 8.80
N ASN A 190 -12.52 0.04 9.30
CA ASN A 190 -13.43 0.91 10.02
C ASN A 190 -13.70 2.19 9.21
N ASN A 191 -13.19 3.33 9.67
CA ASN A 191 -13.32 4.64 9.02
C ASN A 191 -11.96 5.16 8.50
N ILE A 192 -10.97 4.29 8.32
CA ILE A 192 -9.62 4.66 7.89
C ILE A 192 -9.36 4.00 6.55
N ILE A 193 -8.96 4.81 5.57
CA ILE A 193 -8.48 4.36 4.29
C ILE A 193 -6.95 4.26 4.35
N PHE A 194 -6.42 3.14 3.87
CA PHE A 194 -5.00 2.93 3.65
C PHE A 194 -4.77 2.70 2.15
N THR A 195 -3.83 3.43 1.57
CA THR A 195 -3.37 3.28 0.18
C THR A 195 -1.93 3.75 0.09
N HIS A 196 -1.18 3.31 -0.91
CA HIS A 196 0.24 3.63 -0.98
C HIS A 196 0.53 5.08 -1.37
N GLY A 197 0.15 5.51 -2.58
CA GLY A 197 0.49 6.84 -3.13
C GLY A 197 -0.47 7.95 -2.71
N GLY A 198 -1.77 7.65 -2.67
CA GLY A 198 -2.82 8.59 -2.26
C GLY A 198 -4.08 8.49 -3.11
N LEU A 199 -4.87 9.55 -3.11
CA LEU A 199 -6.12 9.66 -3.88
C LEU A 199 -6.24 11.06 -4.48
N ASN A 200 -6.98 11.15 -5.59
CA ASN A 200 -7.40 12.40 -6.21
C ASN A 200 -8.91 12.38 -6.50
N LEU A 201 -9.49 13.53 -6.86
CA LEU A 201 -10.92 13.65 -7.15
C LEU A 201 -11.42 12.79 -8.31
N LEU A 202 -10.55 12.47 -9.29
CA LEU A 202 -10.90 11.66 -10.46
C LEU A 202 -11.03 10.18 -10.08
N ILE A 203 -9.99 9.58 -9.49
CA ILE A 203 -9.98 8.16 -9.11
C ILE A 203 -10.99 7.86 -8.00
N SER A 204 -11.26 8.83 -7.10
CA SER A 204 -12.25 8.70 -6.03
C SER A 204 -13.71 8.60 -6.48
N LYS A 205 -13.99 8.72 -7.78
CA LYS A 205 -15.31 8.42 -8.35
C LYS A 205 -15.62 6.92 -8.43
N LEU A 206 -14.59 6.07 -8.32
CA LEU A 206 -14.71 4.62 -8.35
C LEU A 206 -14.82 4.06 -6.93
N SER A 207 -15.40 2.87 -6.77
CA SER A 207 -15.36 2.18 -5.48
C SER A 207 -13.96 1.63 -5.19
N ILE A 208 -13.61 1.43 -3.92
CA ILE A 208 -12.33 0.81 -3.51
C ILE A 208 -12.12 -0.54 -4.23
N ASN A 209 -13.18 -1.35 -4.32
CA ASN A 209 -13.10 -2.65 -4.98
C ASN A 209 -12.90 -2.52 -6.51
N ASP A 210 -13.50 -1.52 -7.15
CA ASP A 210 -13.28 -1.27 -8.58
C ASP A 210 -11.85 -0.78 -8.85
N ILE A 211 -11.32 0.11 -8.01
CA ILE A 211 -9.93 0.56 -8.08
C ILE A 211 -8.99 -0.63 -7.94
N ASN A 212 -9.16 -1.45 -6.91
CA ASN A 212 -8.32 -2.62 -6.66
C ASN A 212 -8.34 -3.61 -7.84
N LEU A 213 -9.54 -3.92 -8.34
CA LEU A 213 -9.71 -4.85 -9.45
C LEU A 213 -9.11 -4.30 -10.74
N LYS A 214 -9.36 -3.02 -11.07
CA LYS A 214 -8.85 -2.43 -12.32
C LYS A 214 -7.34 -2.22 -12.31
N THR A 215 -6.73 -1.85 -11.17
CA THR A 215 -5.27 -1.82 -11.02
C THR A 215 -4.66 -3.19 -11.28
N ARG A 216 -5.20 -4.24 -10.65
CA ARG A 216 -4.75 -5.63 -10.88
C ARG A 216 -4.87 -6.04 -12.35
N LEU A 217 -6.03 -5.80 -12.95
CA LEU A 217 -6.27 -6.13 -14.36
C LEU A 217 -5.34 -5.38 -15.30
N GLN A 218 -4.97 -4.14 -14.98
CA GLN A 218 -4.00 -3.39 -15.78
C GLN A 218 -2.61 -4.01 -15.69
N ILE A 219 -2.18 -4.44 -14.49
CA ILE A 219 -0.90 -5.15 -14.32
C ILE A 219 -0.89 -6.47 -15.11
N GLU A 220 -1.95 -7.27 -14.98
CA GLU A 220 -2.13 -8.53 -15.73
C GLU A 220 -2.22 -8.31 -17.26
N ASN A 221 -2.63 -7.11 -17.70
CA ASN A 221 -2.58 -6.68 -19.10
C ASN A 221 -1.19 -6.16 -19.52
N ASN A 222 -0.11 -6.75 -19.00
CA ASN A 222 1.28 -6.33 -19.21
C ASN A 222 1.49 -4.84 -18.90
N CYS A 223 0.82 -4.34 -17.87
CA CYS A 223 0.85 -2.94 -17.42
C CYS A 223 0.41 -1.90 -18.46
N LYS A 224 -0.20 -2.33 -19.57
CA LYS A 224 -0.75 -1.44 -20.61
C LYS A 224 -2.14 -0.96 -20.21
N PRO A 225 -2.52 0.29 -20.54
CA PRO A 225 -3.89 0.77 -20.34
C PRO A 225 -4.93 -0.20 -20.89
N ILE A 226 -6.00 -0.39 -20.14
CA ILE A 226 -7.07 -1.33 -20.50
C ILE A 226 -7.92 -0.69 -21.60
N LYS A 227 -8.07 -1.37 -22.75
CA LYS A 227 -8.69 -0.79 -23.96
C LYS A 227 -10.10 -0.19 -23.75
N TYR A 228 -10.94 -0.81 -22.91
CA TYR A 228 -12.30 -0.32 -22.65
C TYR A 228 -12.38 0.77 -21.56
N ASP A 229 -11.26 1.06 -20.90
CA ASP A 229 -11.13 2.08 -19.85
C ASP A 229 -9.91 2.96 -20.13
N SER A 230 -9.75 3.36 -21.40
CA SER A 230 -8.55 4.04 -21.90
C SER A 230 -8.35 5.45 -21.34
N PHE A 231 -9.37 6.01 -20.69
CA PHE A 231 -9.31 7.34 -20.07
C PHE A 231 -8.63 7.34 -18.69
N GLN A 232 -8.45 6.17 -18.06
CA GLN A 232 -7.84 6.07 -16.74
C GLN A 232 -6.64 5.13 -16.77
N ASN A 233 -5.46 5.65 -16.41
CA ASN A 233 -4.27 4.84 -16.22
C ASN A 233 -4.03 4.62 -14.71
N TYR A 234 -4.37 3.42 -14.22
CA TYR A 234 -4.27 3.04 -12.81
C TYR A 234 -2.81 2.87 -12.33
N LEU A 235 -1.86 2.79 -13.27
CA LEU A 235 -0.42 2.60 -13.01
C LEU A 235 0.37 3.89 -13.34
N SER A 236 -0.26 5.04 -13.15
CA SER A 236 0.31 6.38 -13.33
C SER A 236 0.00 7.28 -12.13
N ARG A 237 0.43 8.55 -12.15
CA ARG A 237 0.16 9.55 -11.09
C ARG A 237 -1.33 9.76 -10.78
N ASP A 238 -2.23 9.38 -11.69
CA ASP A 238 -3.67 9.42 -11.45
C ASP A 238 -4.19 8.20 -10.67
N GLY A 239 -3.39 7.14 -10.59
CA GLY A 239 -3.70 5.91 -9.87
C GLY A 239 -3.24 5.93 -8.41
N VAL A 240 -3.90 5.12 -7.57
CA VAL A 240 -3.73 5.17 -6.11
C VAL A 240 -2.35 4.74 -5.60
N LEU A 241 -1.58 4.06 -6.46
CA LEU A 241 -0.19 3.69 -6.19
C LEU A 241 0.78 4.88 -6.31
N TRP A 242 0.41 5.95 -7.01
CA TRP A 242 1.32 7.06 -7.33
C TRP A 242 0.74 8.45 -7.03
N SER A 243 -0.52 8.54 -6.56
CA SER A 243 -1.23 9.82 -6.46
C SER A 243 -0.74 10.71 -5.32
N ASP A 244 0.41 11.32 -5.54
CA ASP A 244 1.22 12.07 -4.58
C ASP A 244 0.92 13.58 -4.54
N ALA A 245 0.05 14.06 -5.43
CA ALA A 245 -0.21 15.49 -5.59
C ALA A 245 -0.78 16.13 -4.32
N MET A 246 -1.66 15.43 -3.60
CA MET A 246 -2.17 15.90 -2.30
C MET A 246 -1.07 15.90 -1.25
N SER A 247 -0.31 14.79 -1.12
CA SER A 247 0.81 14.63 -0.18
C SER A 247 1.88 15.71 -0.34
N ARG A 248 2.27 16.05 -1.58
CA ARG A 248 3.30 17.05 -1.87
C ARG A 248 2.85 18.49 -1.63
N ASN A 249 1.56 18.78 -1.80
CA ASN A 249 1.03 20.14 -1.77
C ASN A 249 0.38 20.52 -0.44
N VAL A 250 -0.09 19.56 0.37
CA VAL A 250 -0.75 19.86 1.65
C VAL A 250 0.10 20.68 2.63
N PRO A 251 1.44 20.59 2.69
CA PRO A 251 2.24 21.47 3.56
C PRO A 251 2.21 22.96 3.16
N TYR A 252 1.89 23.26 1.90
CA TYR A 252 1.94 24.63 1.33
C TYR A 252 0.55 25.19 1.04
N TYR A 253 -0.42 24.32 0.73
CA TYR A 253 -1.77 24.67 0.28
C TYR A 253 -2.83 23.94 1.12
N GLU A 254 -2.67 23.96 2.46
CA GLU A 254 -3.44 23.14 3.39
C GLU A 254 -4.96 23.31 3.19
N LYS A 255 -5.49 24.53 3.15
CA LYS A 255 -6.93 24.78 2.99
C LYS A 255 -7.52 24.12 1.73
N GLU A 256 -6.85 24.26 0.59
CA GLU A 256 -7.31 23.69 -0.68
C GLU A 256 -7.23 22.16 -0.64
N LYS A 257 -6.07 21.62 -0.26
CA LYS A 257 -5.84 20.17 -0.24
C LYS A 257 -6.69 19.45 0.80
N CYS A 258 -6.96 20.08 1.94
CA CYS A 258 -7.87 19.53 2.94
C CYS A 258 -9.32 19.56 2.49
N SER A 259 -9.76 20.60 1.74
CA SER A 259 -11.10 20.58 1.12
C SER A 259 -11.24 19.44 0.12
N GLU A 260 -10.21 19.20 -0.72
CA GLU A 260 -10.15 18.06 -1.63
C GLU A 260 -10.19 16.72 -0.88
N LEU A 261 -9.38 16.58 0.17
CA LEU A 261 -9.37 15.39 1.04
C LEU A 261 -10.77 15.09 1.61
N PHE A 262 -11.45 16.08 2.19
CA PHE A 262 -12.76 15.86 2.81
C PHE A 262 -13.82 15.44 1.78
N GLN A 263 -13.77 15.97 0.55
CA GLN A 263 -14.63 15.48 -0.54
C GLN A 263 -14.35 14.01 -0.90
N ILE A 264 -13.08 13.58 -0.84
CA ILE A 264 -12.70 12.19 -1.09
C ILE A 264 -13.17 11.29 0.06
N LEU A 265 -12.94 11.69 1.31
CA LEU A 265 -13.33 10.94 2.50
C LEU A 265 -14.85 10.74 2.59
N ASP A 266 -15.63 11.76 2.26
CA ASP A 266 -17.11 11.72 2.25
C ASP A 266 -17.65 10.66 1.27
N LYS A 267 -17.11 10.60 0.04
CA LYS A 267 -17.50 9.58 -0.97
C LYS A 267 -17.31 8.15 -0.48
N TYR A 268 -16.36 7.93 0.42
CA TYR A 268 -16.06 6.61 0.96
C TYR A 268 -16.62 6.38 2.37
N ASP A 269 -17.37 7.33 2.94
CA ASP A 269 -17.81 7.29 4.34
C ASP A 269 -16.63 6.98 5.30
N ALA A 270 -15.52 7.70 5.10
CA ALA A 270 -14.29 7.54 5.86
C ALA A 270 -13.97 8.82 6.64
N LYS A 271 -13.14 8.70 7.67
CA LYS A 271 -12.65 9.81 8.48
C LYS A 271 -11.18 10.09 8.27
N TYR A 272 -10.38 9.07 7.97
CA TYR A 272 -8.93 9.22 7.90
C TYR A 272 -8.36 8.62 6.63
N LEU A 273 -7.30 9.23 6.12
CA LEU A 273 -6.49 8.70 5.03
C LEU A 273 -5.04 8.53 5.51
N VAL A 274 -4.49 7.33 5.35
CA VAL A 274 -3.11 6.97 5.70
C VAL A 274 -2.37 6.56 4.43
N VAL A 275 -1.25 7.23 4.15
CA VAL A 275 -0.53 7.16 2.87
C VAL A 275 0.98 7.07 3.07
N GLY A 276 1.67 6.29 2.24
CA GLY A 276 3.13 6.14 2.20
C GLY A 276 3.71 7.04 1.10
N HIS A 277 4.68 6.53 0.32
CA HIS A 277 5.16 7.04 -0.98
C HIS A 277 5.86 8.42 -0.99
N THR A 278 5.32 9.38 -0.25
CA THR A 278 5.82 10.75 -0.17
C THR A 278 6.64 10.91 1.10
N ARG A 279 7.95 10.68 0.95
CA ARG A 279 8.93 10.81 2.03
C ARG A 279 8.80 12.13 2.79
N GLN A 280 8.64 12.03 4.10
CA GLN A 280 8.65 13.15 5.03
C GLN A 280 10.10 13.52 5.39
N PRO A 281 10.59 14.73 5.03
CA PRO A 281 11.97 15.15 5.31
C PRO A 281 12.31 15.21 6.81
N SER A 282 11.29 15.37 7.67
CA SER A 282 11.44 15.42 9.13
C SER A 282 11.75 14.06 9.79
N HIS A 283 11.71 12.96 9.02
CA HIS A 283 11.79 11.59 9.53
C HIS A 283 10.74 11.23 10.58
N GLN A 284 9.60 11.94 10.53
CA GLN A 284 8.45 11.77 11.40
C GLN A 284 7.19 11.66 10.55
N ILE A 285 6.19 10.96 11.07
CA ILE A 285 4.88 10.86 10.42
C ILE A 285 4.28 12.26 10.31
N GLY A 286 3.97 12.67 9.09
CA GLY A 286 3.27 13.92 8.81
C GLY A 286 1.78 13.78 9.14
N SER A 287 1.20 14.81 9.75
CA SER A 287 -0.23 14.88 10.05
C SER A 287 -0.78 16.22 9.59
N TYR A 288 -1.83 16.20 8.78
CA TYR A 288 -2.42 17.37 8.15
C TYR A 288 -3.95 17.33 8.25
N CYS A 289 -4.60 18.46 7.93
CA CYS A 289 -6.05 18.54 7.84
C CYS A 289 -6.73 18.18 9.16
N ASN A 290 -6.29 18.80 10.28
CA ASN A 290 -6.78 18.50 11.63
C ASN A 290 -6.67 17.01 12.01
N ASN A 291 -5.57 16.36 11.62
CA ASN A 291 -5.32 14.93 11.84
C ASN A 291 -6.31 13.99 11.12
N HIS A 292 -6.76 14.38 9.93
CA HIS A 292 -7.52 13.50 9.02
C HIS A 292 -6.64 12.89 7.91
N TYR A 293 -5.40 13.35 7.76
CA TYR A 293 -4.48 12.87 6.74
C TYR A 293 -3.08 12.60 7.30
N PHE A 294 -2.61 11.37 7.15
CA PHE A 294 -1.35 10.89 7.70
C PHE A 294 -0.39 10.43 6.59
N LEU A 295 0.81 11.00 6.57
CA LEU A 295 1.90 10.61 5.68
C LEU A 295 2.93 9.79 6.47
N ILE A 296 2.97 8.48 6.24
CA ILE A 296 3.73 7.51 7.04
C ILE A 296 5.03 7.01 6.38
N ASP A 297 5.35 7.49 5.16
CA ASP A 297 6.70 7.35 4.62
C ASP A 297 7.63 8.35 5.31
N THR A 298 8.34 7.92 6.34
CA THR A 298 9.31 8.75 7.05
C THR A 298 10.72 8.66 6.46
N GLY A 299 10.86 8.04 5.28
CA GLY A 299 12.13 7.56 4.76
C GLY A 299 12.84 6.75 5.83
N MET A 300 12.24 5.67 6.34
CA MET A 300 12.80 4.95 7.50
C MET A 300 13.98 4.05 7.15
N SER A 301 14.01 3.56 5.91
CA SER A 301 15.03 2.65 5.43
C SER A 301 16.42 3.27 5.48
N LEU A 302 17.37 2.59 6.14
CA LEU A 302 18.78 2.98 6.15
C LEU A 302 19.38 3.13 4.74
N PHE A 303 18.84 2.40 3.76
CA PHE A 303 19.27 2.44 2.35
C PHE A 303 18.90 3.75 1.65
N THR A 304 18.04 4.57 2.27
CA THR A 304 17.62 5.87 1.75
C THR A 304 18.21 7.06 2.53
N ASN A 305 19.11 6.79 3.49
CA ASN A 305 19.61 7.74 4.48
C ASN A 305 21.08 7.54 4.85
N TYR A 306 21.92 7.16 3.89
CA TYR A 306 23.35 6.98 4.12
C TYR A 306 23.68 6.05 5.31
N GLY A 307 22.87 5.01 5.51
CA GLY A 307 23.05 4.02 6.59
C GLY A 307 22.36 4.36 7.92
N GLN A 308 21.68 5.51 8.04
CA GLN A 308 20.94 5.88 9.25
C GLN A 308 19.47 5.43 9.19
N PRO A 309 18.99 4.52 10.07
CA PRO A 309 17.59 4.16 10.11
C PRO A 309 16.75 5.19 10.88
N TYR A 310 15.49 5.35 10.47
CA TYR A 310 14.48 6.15 11.17
C TYR A 310 13.14 5.38 11.32
N PRO A 311 13.10 4.27 12.07
CA PRO A 311 11.91 3.44 12.13
C PRO A 311 10.75 4.20 12.79
N ASN A 312 9.63 4.24 12.08
CA ASN A 312 8.40 4.89 12.54
C ASN A 312 7.20 3.98 12.27
N TYR A 313 6.17 4.09 13.10
CA TYR A 313 4.88 3.47 12.83
C TYR A 313 3.73 4.30 13.41
N LEU A 314 2.58 4.21 12.75
CA LEU A 314 1.33 4.76 13.25
C LEU A 314 0.67 3.71 14.15
N LYS A 315 0.27 4.12 15.36
CA LYS A 315 -0.49 3.29 16.30
C LYS A 315 -1.89 3.87 16.46
N ILE A 316 -2.91 3.06 16.22
CA ILE A 316 -4.31 3.41 16.49
C ILE A 316 -4.85 2.41 17.51
N ASP A 317 -5.32 2.92 18.64
CA ASP A 317 -5.70 2.11 19.80
C ASP A 317 -6.75 2.86 20.61
N ASP A 318 -7.95 2.30 20.76
CA ASP A 318 -9.06 2.92 21.48
C ASP A 318 -9.30 4.40 21.08
N HIS A 319 -9.56 4.61 19.78
CA HIS A 319 -9.74 5.93 19.14
C HIS A 319 -8.53 6.88 19.21
N LYS A 320 -7.43 6.50 19.88
CA LYS A 320 -6.23 7.32 19.97
C LYS A 320 -5.31 7.01 18.81
N ILE A 321 -4.92 8.04 18.06
CA ILE A 321 -3.95 7.94 16.97
C ILE A 321 -2.63 8.49 17.48
N LYS A 322 -1.55 7.74 17.31
CA LYS A 322 -0.21 8.14 17.73
C LYS A 322 0.81 7.87 16.63
N ALA A 323 1.71 8.83 16.40
CA ALA A 323 2.96 8.56 15.71
C ALA A 323 3.99 8.08 16.71
N VAL A 324 4.64 6.95 16.43
CA VAL A 324 5.73 6.42 17.25
C VAL A 324 7.00 6.39 16.43
N ARG A 325 8.02 7.10 16.90
CA ARG A 325 9.37 7.13 16.34
C ARG A 325 10.33 6.37 17.25
N LEU A 326 11.14 5.50 16.66
CA LEU A 326 12.21 4.79 17.36
C LEU A 326 13.54 5.49 17.09
N ILE A 327 14.19 5.96 18.16
CA ILE A 327 15.57 6.44 18.13
C ILE A 327 16.44 5.21 18.43
N VAL A 328 17.22 4.81 17.42
CA VAL A 328 17.97 3.54 17.42
C VAL A 328 19.45 3.84 17.57
N GLU A 329 20.07 3.26 18.60
CA GLU A 329 21.49 3.43 18.89
C GLU A 329 22.17 2.08 19.12
N LYS A 330 23.43 1.98 18.71
CA LYS A 330 24.31 0.84 19.03
C LYS A 330 25.16 1.20 20.25
N LYS A 331 24.61 1.02 21.46
CA LYS A 331 25.30 1.32 22.74
C LYS A 331 25.66 0.04 23.49
N LYS A 332 26.81 0.05 24.20
CA LYS A 332 27.24 -1.05 25.10
C LYS A 332 26.35 -1.17 26.35
N LYS A 333 25.89 -0.04 26.88
CA LYS A 333 24.92 0.03 27.98
C LYS A 333 23.67 0.73 27.46
N CYS A 334 22.52 0.06 27.57
CA CYS A 334 21.25 0.63 27.15
C CYS A 334 20.45 1.13 28.37
N PRO A 335 20.22 2.45 28.52
CA PRO A 335 19.36 2.97 29.59
C PRO A 335 17.85 2.89 29.25
N HIS A 336 17.51 2.40 28.06
CA HIS A 336 16.14 2.33 27.54
C HIS A 336 15.74 0.87 27.25
N THR A 337 15.05 0.63 26.13
CA THR A 337 14.63 -0.71 25.73
C THR A 337 15.72 -1.39 24.90
N GLU A 338 16.24 -2.52 25.35
CA GLU A 338 17.12 -3.35 24.52
C GLU A 338 16.27 -4.24 23.59
N ILE A 339 16.53 -4.16 22.28
CA ILE A 339 15.93 -5.04 21.28
C ILE A 339 17.06 -5.78 20.57
N GLN A 340 17.12 -7.09 20.75
CA GLN A 340 17.96 -7.95 19.92
C GLN A 340 17.24 -8.24 18.59
N LEU A 341 17.96 -8.34 17.49
CA LEU A 341 17.53 -8.97 16.23
C LEU A 341 18.44 -10.17 15.97
N ASN A 342 17.90 -11.25 15.42
CA ASN A 342 18.66 -12.50 15.21
C ASN A 342 18.96 -12.80 13.73
N THR A 343 18.23 -12.18 12.79
CA THR A 343 18.34 -12.44 11.34
C THR A 343 18.08 -11.14 10.57
N PRO A 344 18.89 -10.80 9.54
CA PRO A 344 19.98 -11.60 8.96
C PRO A 344 21.21 -11.70 9.87
N ASN A 345 21.43 -10.72 10.74
CA ASN A 345 22.55 -10.69 11.68
C ASN A 345 22.05 -10.66 13.12
N LYS A 346 22.82 -11.26 14.04
CA LYS A 346 22.58 -11.12 15.47
C LYS A 346 23.13 -9.78 15.95
N ILE A 347 22.24 -8.84 16.28
CA ILE A 347 22.61 -7.50 16.70
C ILE A 347 21.70 -7.01 17.83
N LYS A 348 22.25 -6.25 18.76
CA LYS A 348 21.50 -5.62 19.84
C LYS A 348 21.41 -4.12 19.61
N TYR A 349 20.21 -3.59 19.76
CA TYR A 349 19.90 -2.18 19.63
C TYR A 349 19.40 -1.64 20.96
N CYS A 350 19.87 -0.46 21.34
CA CYS A 350 19.20 0.35 22.35
C CYS A 350 18.18 1.24 21.65
N VAL A 351 16.93 1.18 22.10
CA VAL A 351 15.82 1.88 21.49
C VAL A 351 15.15 2.79 22.51
N GLN A 352 15.10 4.07 22.19
CA GLN A 352 14.26 5.06 22.86
C GLN A 352 13.06 5.36 21.95
N GLU A 353 11.86 5.41 22.52
CA GLU A 353 10.68 5.85 21.78
C GLU A 353 10.41 7.35 21.98
N SER A 354 9.89 7.99 20.94
CA SER A 354 9.22 9.29 21.00
C SER A 354 7.81 9.12 20.43
N GLN A 355 6.80 9.57 21.17
CA GLN A 355 5.40 9.44 20.78
C GLN A 355 4.75 10.83 20.65
N THR A 356 4.03 11.03 19.54
CA THR A 356 3.20 12.22 19.33
C THR A 356 1.74 11.79 19.24
N ASN A 357 0.87 12.37 20.08
CA ASN A 357 -0.58 12.14 19.97
C ASN A 357 -1.13 12.92 18.76
N LEU A 358 -1.85 12.24 17.89
CA LEU A 358 -2.43 12.76 16.65
C LEU A 358 -3.97 12.68 16.65
N ASN A 359 -4.60 12.77 17.83
CA ASN A 359 -6.05 12.76 17.89
C ASN A 359 -6.60 14.00 17.16
N PRO A 360 -7.68 13.90 16.39
CA PRO A 360 -8.34 15.10 15.89
C PRO A 360 -8.70 15.99 17.07
N VAL A 361 -8.44 17.29 16.94
CA VAL A 361 -9.02 18.27 17.85
C VAL A 361 -10.53 18.20 17.61
N LEU A 362 -11.29 17.81 18.64
CA LEU A 362 -12.76 17.74 18.58
C LEU A 362 -13.37 19.11 18.27
#